data_AF-A0A2H1JNT9-F1
#
_entry.id   AF-A0A2H1JNT9-F1
#
_cell.length_a   1.000
_cell.length_b   1.000
_cell.length_c   1.000
_cell.angle_alpha   90.00
_cell.angle_beta   90.00
_cell.angle_gamma   90.00
#
_symmetry.space_group_name_H-M   'P 1'
#
loop_
_entity.id
_entity.type
_entity.pdbx_description
1 polymer ?
#
loop_
_entity_poly.entity_id
_entity_poly.type
_entity_poly.pdbx_seq_one_letter_code
_entity_poly.pdbx_strand_id
1 'polypeptide(L)'
;MSMLGSSTIDRETGREWVEGELSKKEYSDTDLTPLEQLGQWLSNIWDSIVSSALQGNSPWLILIVVVALAAIVGLIIWRVRRVGLRKTSLPLSAFDPVVASPEPGPWRDSALAAAERGDMMTAVIDSARAIFAVLSQKQIITLDSASTASELSRTAGGELPEHRQELARVANAFNDLLFGADPAQTSIASLNATYSEFLALDESLSALTPRHRSAVAS
;
A
#
# COMPACT_ATOMS: atom_id res chain seq x y z
N MET A 1 -16.64 49.34 -54.47
CA MET A 1 -16.94 50.69 -53.97
C MET A 1 -18.45 50.78 -53.76
N SER A 2 -18.86 51.09 -52.52
CA SER A 2 -20.23 51.43 -52.05
C SER A 2 -21.31 50.34 -52.15
N MET A 3 -22.29 50.22 -51.27
CA MET A 3 -22.62 50.68 -49.90
C MET A 3 -24.08 50.22 -49.76
N LEU A 4 -24.44 49.35 -48.84
CA LEU A 4 -25.81 49.20 -48.29
C LEU A 4 -25.60 48.49 -46.94
N GLY A 5 -26.01 48.98 -45.79
CA GLY A 5 -27.07 49.92 -45.48
C GLY A 5 -27.68 49.39 -44.20
N SER A 6 -27.42 50.06 -43.08
CA SER A 6 -28.03 49.78 -41.79
C SER A 6 -29.49 50.25 -41.80
N SER A 7 -30.42 49.40 -41.40
CA SER A 7 -31.70 49.85 -40.82
C SER A 7 -32.28 48.80 -39.88
N THR A 8 -32.25 49.16 -38.61
CA THR A 8 -32.99 48.64 -37.46
C THR A 8 -34.51 48.67 -37.67
N ILE A 9 -35.21 47.57 -37.39
CA ILE A 9 -36.58 47.48 -36.84
C ILE A 9 -36.62 46.14 -36.06
N ASP A 10 -36.45 46.12 -34.74
CA ASP A 10 -37.49 46.16 -33.68
C ASP A 10 -38.50 44.98 -33.79
N ARG A 11 -38.29 43.91 -33.01
CA ARG A 11 -38.98 43.52 -31.76
C ARG A 11 -40.40 42.96 -31.93
N GLU A 12 -40.64 41.90 -31.14
CA GLU A 12 -41.94 41.31 -30.79
C GLU A 12 -42.75 40.73 -31.98
N THR A 13 -42.91 39.41 -32.15
CA THR A 13 -43.84 38.59 -31.35
C THR A 13 -43.91 37.18 -31.99
N GLY A 14 -44.07 36.12 -31.17
CA GLY A 14 -44.48 34.79 -31.63
C GLY A 14 -43.32 33.79 -31.66
N ARG A 15 -42.83 33.27 -30.53
CA ARG A 15 -43.56 32.31 -29.69
C ARG A 15 -44.21 31.25 -30.57
N GLU A 16 -43.49 30.16 -30.83
CA GLU A 16 -43.91 28.78 -30.64
C GLU A 16 -43.11 27.80 -31.52
N TRP A 17 -42.47 26.83 -30.85
CA TRP A 17 -42.06 25.52 -31.38
C TRP A 17 -40.79 25.42 -32.22
N VAL A 18 -39.62 25.58 -31.61
CA VAL A 18 -38.46 24.72 -31.91
C VAL A 18 -37.60 24.66 -30.64
N GLU A 19 -37.77 23.62 -29.81
CA GLU A 19 -36.76 23.08 -28.86
C GLU A 19 -37.38 21.96 -28.00
N GLY A 20 -38.11 21.05 -28.64
CA GLY A 20 -38.28 19.71 -28.08
C GLY A 20 -37.11 18.87 -28.57
N GLU A 21 -36.03 18.78 -27.79
CA GLU A 21 -35.10 17.62 -27.72
C GLU A 21 -33.90 17.82 -26.76
N LEU A 22 -33.95 18.66 -25.71
CA LEU A 22 -32.85 18.73 -24.72
C LEU A 22 -33.28 18.81 -23.25
N SER A 23 -34.55 18.58 -22.93
CA SER A 23 -35.05 18.60 -21.54
C SER A 23 -35.24 17.22 -20.90
N LYS A 24 -34.68 16.15 -21.48
CA LYS A 24 -34.45 14.89 -20.73
C LYS A 24 -33.02 14.84 -20.21
N LYS A 25 -32.81 15.52 -19.09
CA LYS A 25 -31.84 15.07 -18.11
C LYS A 25 -32.43 15.26 -16.73
N GLU A 26 -33.31 14.31 -16.41
CA GLU A 26 -33.38 13.69 -15.10
C GLU A 26 -31.99 13.68 -14.46
N TYR A 27 -31.74 14.61 -13.54
CA TYR A 27 -30.82 14.56 -12.40
C TYR A 27 -30.95 15.91 -11.67
N SER A 28 -32.14 16.11 -11.13
CA SER A 28 -32.39 17.11 -10.09
C SER A 28 -32.76 16.33 -8.83
N ASP A 29 -31.73 15.78 -8.19
CA ASP A 29 -31.67 15.68 -6.74
C ASP A 29 -30.21 15.89 -6.35
N THR A 30 -30.01 16.89 -5.49
CA THR A 30 -28.71 17.39 -5.04
C THR A 30 -28.19 16.47 -3.94
N ASP A 31 -27.69 15.30 -4.31
CA ASP A 31 -26.83 14.50 -3.44
C ASP A 31 -25.40 14.68 -3.91
N LEU A 32 -24.67 15.58 -3.24
CA LEU A 32 -23.21 15.64 -3.35
C LEU A 32 -22.67 14.23 -3.12
N THR A 33 -21.81 13.73 -4.01
CA THR A 33 -21.21 12.41 -3.81
C THR A 33 -20.43 12.39 -2.49
N PRO A 34 -20.31 11.24 -1.79
CA PRO A 34 -19.58 11.16 -0.52
C PRO A 34 -18.14 11.68 -0.61
N LEU A 35 -17.53 11.57 -1.79
CA LEU A 35 -16.21 12.11 -2.09
C LEU A 35 -16.21 13.64 -2.23
N GLU A 36 -17.23 14.22 -2.85
CA GLU A 36 -17.39 15.68 -2.93
C GLU A 36 -17.70 16.27 -1.56
N GLN A 37 -18.52 15.61 -0.74
CA GLN A 37 -18.76 16.03 0.65
C GLN A 37 -17.49 15.98 1.49
N LEU A 38 -16.68 14.93 1.32
CA LEU A 38 -15.38 14.82 1.99
C LEU A 38 -14.40 15.89 1.50
N GLY A 39 -14.36 16.16 0.20
CA GLY A 39 -13.54 17.22 -0.39
C GLY A 39 -13.94 18.61 0.12
N GLN A 40 -15.25 18.88 0.22
CA GLN A 40 -15.78 20.14 0.75
C GLN A 40 -15.46 20.28 2.24
N TRP A 41 -15.64 19.22 3.02
CA TRP A 41 -15.30 19.19 4.44
C TRP A 41 -13.80 19.45 4.66
N LEU A 42 -12.94 18.84 3.84
CA LEU A 42 -11.50 19.01 3.92
C LEU A 42 -11.06 20.42 3.49
N SER A 43 -11.65 20.97 2.42
CA SER A 43 -11.41 22.34 1.98
C SER A 43 -11.80 23.36 3.04
N ASN A 44 -12.95 23.17 3.69
CA ASN A 44 -13.42 24.06 4.75
C ASN A 44 -12.48 24.04 5.98
N ILE A 45 -11.91 22.88 6.30
CA ILE A 45 -10.91 22.75 7.36
C ILE A 45 -9.63 23.48 6.98
N TRP A 46 -9.15 23.31 5.75
CA TRP A 46 -7.97 24.00 5.23
C TRP A 46 -8.15 25.52 5.24
N ASP A 47 -9.28 26.02 4.73
CA ASP A 47 -9.59 27.45 4.70
C ASP A 47 -9.73 28.01 6.12
N SER A 48 -10.33 27.26 7.05
CA SER A 48 -10.42 27.67 8.46
C SER A 48 -9.05 27.72 9.14
N ILE A 49 -8.13 26.81 8.82
CA ILE A 49 -6.76 26.79 9.36
C ILE A 49 -5.95 27.96 8.78
N VAL A 50 -6.03 28.18 7.47
CA VAL A 50 -5.29 29.23 6.76
C VAL A 50 -5.79 30.61 7.19
N SER A 51 -7.10 30.85 7.19
CA SER A 51 -7.68 32.13 7.63
C SER A 51 -7.35 32.46 9.08
N SER A 52 -7.35 31.45 9.96
CA SER A 52 -7.01 31.63 11.38
C SER A 52 -5.51 31.82 11.62
N ALA A 53 -4.64 31.15 10.84
CA ALA A 53 -3.20 31.33 10.89
C ALA A 53 -2.76 32.71 10.37
N LEU A 54 -3.49 33.29 9.42
CA LEU A 54 -3.20 34.61 8.86
C LEU A 54 -3.65 35.77 9.77
N GLN A 55 -4.59 35.55 10.70
CA GLN A 55 -5.20 36.64 11.49
C GLN A 55 -4.86 36.63 12.98
N GLY A 56 -4.30 35.57 13.56
CA GLY A 56 -4.15 35.53 15.02
C GLY A 56 -2.96 34.74 15.52
N ASN A 57 -2.09 35.44 16.26
CA ASN A 57 -1.23 34.86 17.29
C ASN A 57 -2.09 34.36 18.48
N SER A 58 -3.04 33.46 18.20
CA SER A 58 -4.09 33.03 19.12
C SER A 58 -3.71 31.67 19.74
N PRO A 59 -3.45 31.59 21.06
CA PRO A 59 -3.09 30.36 21.76
C PRO A 59 -4.10 29.22 21.55
N TRP A 60 -5.34 29.56 21.23
CA TRP A 60 -6.43 28.62 20.98
C TRP A 60 -6.24 27.79 19.70
N LEU A 61 -5.58 28.33 18.66
CA LEU A 61 -5.29 27.56 17.45
C LEU A 61 -4.23 26.49 17.71
N ILE A 62 -3.20 26.84 18.47
CA ILE A 62 -2.17 25.88 18.90
C ILE A 62 -2.83 24.77 19.73
N LEU A 63 -3.74 25.12 20.65
CA LEU A 63 -4.48 24.15 21.45
C LEU A 63 -5.32 23.21 20.57
N ILE A 64 -6.05 23.73 19.58
CA ILE A 64 -6.88 22.92 18.68
C ILE A 64 -6.00 21.97 17.84
N VAL A 65 -4.89 22.45 17.28
CA VAL A 65 -3.94 21.63 16.51
C VAL A 65 -3.35 20.53 17.40
N VAL A 66 -2.94 20.87 18.63
CA VAL A 66 -2.40 19.90 19.59
C VAL A 66 -3.45 18.85 19.97
N VAL A 67 -4.70 19.25 20.20
CA VAL A 67 -5.80 18.33 20.52
C VAL A 67 -6.13 17.44 19.32
N ALA A 68 -6.15 17.98 18.10
CA ALA A 68 -6.36 17.21 16.89
C ALA A 68 -5.24 16.19 16.66
N LEU A 69 -3.98 16.60 16.86
CA LEU A 69 -2.82 15.72 16.78
C LEU A 69 -2.88 14.64 17.86
N ALA A 70 -3.23 15.00 19.10
CA ALA A 70 -3.42 14.05 20.19
C ALA A 70 -4.57 13.06 19.93
N ALA A 71 -5.65 13.50 19.28
CA ALA A 71 -6.75 12.65 18.87
C ALA A 71 -6.35 11.68 17.75
N ILE A 72 -5.57 12.14 16.76
CA ILE A 72 -5.01 11.29 15.71
C ILE A 72 -4.06 10.25 16.32
N VAL A 73 -3.13 10.66 17.17
CA VAL A 73 -2.21 9.77 17.90
C VAL A 73 -3.01 8.79 18.76
N GLY A 74 -4.03 9.26 19.48
CA GLY A 74 -4.92 8.43 20.28
C GLY A 74 -5.71 7.42 19.44
N LEU A 75 -6.18 7.81 18.25
CA LEU A 75 -6.87 6.93 17.31
C LEU A 75 -5.93 5.89 16.73
N ILE A 76 -4.70 6.28 16.37
CA ILE A 76 -3.65 5.37 15.93
C ILE A 76 -3.38 4.37 17.05
N ILE A 77 -3.08 4.82 18.27
CA ILE A 77 -2.84 3.97 19.44
C ILE A 77 -4.04 3.07 19.73
N TRP A 78 -5.26 3.57 19.63
CA TRP A 78 -6.47 2.80 19.88
C TRP A 78 -6.68 1.71 18.82
N ARG A 79 -6.43 2.03 17.54
CA ARG A 79 -6.50 1.06 16.44
C ARG A 79 -5.40 0.01 16.56
N VAL A 80 -4.17 0.44 16.82
CA VAL A 80 -3.00 -0.35 17.23
C VAL A 80 -3.34 -1.32 18.38
N ARG A 81 -4.01 -0.84 19.42
CA ARG A 81 -4.31 -1.61 20.63
C ARG A 81 -5.52 -2.54 20.47
N ARG A 82 -6.51 -2.17 19.64
CA ARG A 82 -7.70 -2.99 19.34
C ARG A 82 -7.45 -4.08 18.31
N VAL A 83 -6.50 -3.86 17.38
CA VAL A 83 -6.10 -4.85 16.35
C VAL A 83 -5.03 -5.82 16.88
N GLY A 84 -4.68 -5.75 18.18
CA GLY A 84 -3.85 -6.77 18.82
C GLY A 84 -2.36 -6.60 18.55
N LEU A 85 -1.80 -5.43 18.85
CA LEU A 85 -0.35 -5.28 18.96
C LEU A 85 0.19 -5.97 20.21
N ARG A 86 0.56 -7.24 20.06
CA ARG A 86 1.58 -7.85 20.93
C ARG A 86 2.93 -7.24 20.55
N LYS A 87 3.31 -6.21 21.30
CA LYS A 87 4.68 -5.76 21.56
C LYS A 87 5.60 -5.68 20.33
N THR A 88 5.47 -4.60 19.57
CA THR A 88 6.55 -4.14 18.69
C THR A 88 7.62 -3.46 19.55
N SER A 89 8.67 -4.19 19.90
CA SER A 89 9.99 -3.55 20.05
C SER A 89 10.47 -3.25 18.64
N LEU A 90 10.31 -2.00 18.20
CA LEU A 90 11.01 -1.51 17.03
C LEU A 90 12.49 -1.37 17.39
N PRO A 91 13.40 -1.95 16.59
CA PRO A 91 14.58 -1.22 16.18
C PRO A 91 14.56 -0.99 14.67
N LEU A 92 14.69 0.29 14.31
CA LEU A 92 15.04 0.76 12.98
C LEU A 92 16.47 0.30 12.65
N SER A 93 16.60 -0.80 11.93
CA SER A 93 17.68 -1.01 10.97
C SER A 93 17.07 -1.61 9.73
N ALA A 94 17.55 -1.19 8.55
CA ALA A 94 17.13 -1.70 7.24
C ALA A 94 17.48 -3.20 7.01
N PHE A 95 17.83 -3.89 8.09
CA PHE A 95 17.91 -5.32 8.32
C PHE A 95 17.46 -5.52 9.78
N ASP A 96 16.16 -5.53 10.06
CA ASP A 96 15.65 -6.23 11.24
C ASP A 96 15.56 -7.69 10.80
N PRO A 97 16.34 -8.57 11.42
CA PRO A 97 16.83 -9.77 10.80
C PRO A 97 15.65 -10.67 10.45
N VAL A 98 15.85 -11.57 9.49
CA VAL A 98 15.05 -12.80 9.38
C VAL A 98 15.20 -13.69 10.64
N VAL A 99 15.74 -13.17 11.74
CA VAL A 99 16.34 -13.89 12.87
C VAL A 99 15.90 -13.26 14.20
N ALA A 100 14.61 -13.30 14.48
CA ALA A 100 14.13 -13.47 15.86
C ALA A 100 13.24 -14.71 15.99
N SER A 101 12.76 -15.26 14.87
CA SER A 101 12.06 -16.53 14.84
C SER A 101 12.36 -17.24 13.52
N PRO A 102 13.02 -18.41 13.52
CA PRO A 102 13.21 -19.23 12.31
C PRO A 102 11.89 -19.85 11.81
N GLU A 103 10.79 -19.58 12.50
CA GLU A 103 9.49 -20.16 12.18
C GLU A 103 8.81 -19.40 11.03
N PRO A 104 8.37 -20.10 9.97
CA PRO A 104 7.66 -19.47 8.86
C PRO A 104 6.22 -19.07 9.21
N GLY A 105 5.61 -19.69 10.23
CA GLY A 105 4.21 -19.48 10.63
C GLY A 105 3.83 -18.01 10.88
N PRO A 106 4.54 -17.28 11.76
CA PRO A 106 4.24 -15.87 12.04
C PRO A 106 4.27 -14.97 10.79
N TRP A 107 5.17 -15.24 9.84
CA TRP A 107 5.26 -14.49 8.59
C TRP A 107 4.10 -14.82 7.66
N ARG A 108 3.68 -16.09 7.58
CA ARG A 108 2.48 -16.50 6.83
C ARG A 108 1.21 -15.84 7.38
N ASP A 109 1.04 -15.85 8.69
CA ASP A 109 -0.11 -15.24 9.35
C ASP A 109 -0.15 -13.73 9.11
N SER A 110 1.00 -13.05 9.20
CA SER A 110 1.12 -11.62 8.90
C SER A 110 0.81 -11.30 7.43
N ALA A 111 1.34 -12.10 6.51
CA ALA A 111 1.11 -11.95 5.07
C ALA A 111 -0.37 -12.15 4.71
N LEU A 112 -1.02 -13.16 5.29
CA LEU A 112 -2.45 -13.42 5.10
C LEU A 112 -3.29 -12.25 5.63
N ALA A 113 -3.03 -11.81 6.87
CA ALA A 113 -3.73 -10.68 7.46
C ALA A 113 -3.51 -9.38 6.67
N ALA A 114 -2.40 -9.26 5.93
CA ALA A 114 -2.10 -8.12 5.06
C ALA A 114 -2.90 -8.17 3.76
N ALA A 115 -2.97 -9.34 3.13
CA ALA A 115 -3.80 -9.56 1.96
C ALA A 115 -5.29 -9.30 2.27
N GLU A 116 -5.80 -9.80 3.40
CA GLU A 116 -7.21 -9.64 3.81
C GLU A 116 -7.63 -8.17 4.01
N ARG A 117 -6.70 -7.30 4.43
CA ARG A 117 -6.95 -5.86 4.62
C ARG A 117 -6.59 -5.00 3.40
N GLY A 118 -6.22 -5.63 2.28
CA GLY A 118 -5.83 -4.95 1.03
C GLY A 118 -4.41 -4.35 1.02
N ASP A 119 -3.60 -4.65 2.03
CA ASP A 119 -2.22 -4.20 2.18
C ASP A 119 -1.27 -5.17 1.43
N MET A 120 -1.35 -5.12 0.11
CA MET A 120 -0.68 -6.10 -0.76
C MET A 120 0.85 -5.99 -0.75
N MET A 121 1.40 -4.80 -0.51
CA MET A 121 2.86 -4.62 -0.39
C MET A 121 3.38 -5.40 0.83
N THR A 122 2.73 -5.25 1.99
CA THR A 122 3.10 -6.00 3.19
C THR A 122 2.88 -7.51 3.00
N ALA A 123 1.82 -7.90 2.30
CA ALA A 123 1.56 -9.31 1.99
C ALA A 123 2.69 -9.97 1.18
N VAL A 124 3.22 -9.27 0.16
CA VAL A 124 4.36 -9.75 -0.65
C VAL A 124 5.66 -9.78 0.17
N ILE A 125 5.93 -8.74 0.96
CA ILE A 125 7.13 -8.67 1.81
C ILE A 125 7.14 -9.80 2.84
N ASP A 126 6.03 -10.02 3.55
CA ASP A 126 5.97 -11.02 4.62
C ASP A 126 5.91 -12.45 4.06
N SER A 127 5.32 -12.69 2.88
CA SER A 127 5.41 -13.99 2.21
C SER A 127 6.83 -14.31 1.74
N ALA A 128 7.60 -13.31 1.27
CA ALA A 128 9.03 -13.50 1.01
C ALA A 128 9.82 -13.87 2.27
N ARG A 129 9.52 -13.23 3.41
CA ARG A 129 10.13 -13.59 4.71
C ARG A 129 9.77 -15.02 5.13
N ALA A 130 8.53 -15.45 4.90
CA ALA A 130 8.12 -16.83 5.15
C ALA A 130 8.93 -17.83 4.30
N ILE A 131 9.13 -17.55 3.01
CA ILE A 131 9.96 -18.38 2.11
C ILE A 131 11.39 -18.52 2.63
N PHE A 132 12.04 -17.41 3.01
CA PHE A 132 13.40 -17.47 3.58
C PHE A 132 13.44 -18.22 4.92
N ALA A 133 12.42 -18.09 5.76
CA ALA A 133 12.30 -18.86 6.99
C ALA A 133 12.13 -20.37 6.71
N VAL A 134 11.32 -20.78 5.72
CA VAL A 134 11.21 -22.18 5.30
C VAL A 134 12.56 -22.73 4.85
N LEU A 135 13.26 -22.02 3.96
CA LEU A 135 14.57 -22.46 3.48
C LEU A 135 15.59 -22.61 4.62
N SER A 136 15.52 -21.74 5.63
CA SER A 136 16.36 -21.84 6.83
C SER A 136 15.98 -23.03 7.71
N GLN A 137 14.68 -23.23 7.97
CA GLN A 137 14.17 -24.37 8.73
C GLN A 137 14.56 -25.72 8.06
N LYS A 138 14.61 -25.75 6.73
CA LYS A 138 15.06 -26.90 5.93
C LYS A 138 16.59 -27.05 5.84
N GLN A 139 17.35 -26.17 6.50
CA GLN A 139 18.82 -26.10 6.50
C GLN A 139 19.46 -25.88 5.13
N ILE A 140 18.70 -25.32 4.18
CA ILE A 140 19.18 -25.01 2.82
C ILE A 140 20.02 -23.73 2.86
N ILE A 141 19.57 -22.72 3.61
CA ILE A 141 20.29 -21.47 3.84
C ILE A 141 20.51 -21.26 5.34
N THR A 142 21.50 -20.44 5.67
CA THR A 142 21.69 -19.93 7.03
C THR A 142 21.27 -18.46 7.01
N LEU A 143 20.41 -18.07 7.95
CA LEU A 143 20.02 -16.67 8.11
C LEU A 143 20.96 -16.01 9.14
N ASP A 144 21.66 -14.98 8.70
CA ASP A 144 22.41 -14.08 9.57
C ASP A 144 21.83 -12.66 9.47
N SER A 145 22.01 -11.88 10.52
CA SER A 145 21.67 -10.45 10.62
C SER A 145 22.20 -9.60 9.46
N ALA A 146 23.33 -10.00 8.85
CA ALA A 146 23.92 -9.32 7.71
C ALA A 146 23.48 -9.87 6.34
N SER A 147 22.64 -10.91 6.28
CA SER A 147 22.28 -11.57 5.02
C SER A 147 21.36 -10.71 4.15
N THR A 148 21.71 -10.53 2.89
CA THR A 148 20.83 -9.89 1.90
C THR A 148 19.92 -10.89 1.20
N ALA A 149 18.71 -10.47 0.79
CA ALA A 149 17.77 -11.34 0.07
C ALA A 149 18.39 -11.94 -1.21
N SER A 150 19.23 -11.17 -1.89
CA SER A 150 19.97 -11.60 -3.08
C SER A 150 20.99 -12.70 -2.78
N GLU A 151 21.74 -12.59 -1.68
CA GLU A 151 22.69 -13.62 -1.25
C GLU A 151 21.99 -14.90 -0.81
N LEU A 152 20.90 -14.77 -0.05
CA LEU A 152 20.09 -15.92 0.38
C LEU A 152 19.51 -16.66 -0.83
N SER A 153 18.95 -15.93 -1.79
CA SER A 153 18.37 -16.51 -3.01
C SER A 153 19.43 -17.12 -3.92
N ARG A 154 20.61 -16.50 -4.02
CA ARG A 154 21.75 -17.06 -4.77
C ARG A 154 22.24 -18.36 -4.14
N THR A 155 22.35 -18.41 -2.82
CA THR A 155 22.76 -19.61 -2.07
C THR A 155 21.71 -20.72 -2.25
N ALA A 156 20.44 -20.41 -1.99
CA ALA A 156 19.35 -21.35 -2.17
C ALA A 156 19.24 -21.87 -3.61
N GLY A 157 19.39 -21.00 -4.62
CA GLY A 157 19.36 -21.39 -6.04
C GLY A 157 20.58 -22.18 -6.51
N GLY A 158 21.67 -22.22 -5.73
CA GLY A 158 22.76 -23.17 -5.90
C GLY A 158 22.38 -24.57 -5.43
N GLU A 159 21.68 -24.65 -4.30
CA GLU A 159 21.22 -25.90 -3.67
C GLU A 159 19.95 -26.49 -4.30
N LEU A 160 19.09 -25.63 -4.87
CA LEU A 160 17.83 -25.94 -5.54
C LEU A 160 17.82 -25.35 -6.96
N PRO A 161 18.55 -25.97 -7.92
CA PRO A 161 18.64 -25.46 -9.30
C PRO A 161 17.28 -25.27 -9.98
N GLU A 162 16.31 -26.15 -9.68
CA GLU A 162 14.94 -26.11 -10.20
C GLU A 162 14.17 -24.85 -9.77
N HIS A 163 14.39 -24.35 -8.55
CA HIS A 163 13.71 -23.17 -8.02
C HIS A 163 14.52 -21.86 -8.19
N ARG A 164 15.69 -21.91 -8.84
CA ARG A 164 16.63 -20.77 -8.91
C ARG A 164 16.00 -19.49 -9.44
N GLN A 165 15.20 -19.58 -10.50
CA GLN A 165 14.57 -18.39 -11.11
C GLN A 165 13.47 -17.80 -10.23
N GLU A 166 12.71 -18.66 -9.57
CA GLU A 166 11.65 -18.26 -8.64
C GLU A 166 12.25 -17.59 -7.40
N LEU A 167 13.33 -18.16 -6.84
CA LEU A 167 14.07 -17.57 -5.72
C LEU A 167 14.70 -16.21 -6.08
N ALA A 168 15.25 -16.08 -7.29
CA ALA A 168 15.75 -14.78 -7.76
C ALA A 168 14.62 -13.73 -7.85
N ARG A 169 13.42 -14.13 -8.30
CA ARG A 169 12.24 -13.25 -8.29
C ARG A 169 11.83 -12.84 -6.88
N VAL A 170 11.91 -13.75 -5.90
CA VAL A 170 11.67 -13.43 -4.48
C VAL A 170 12.59 -12.32 -3.99
N ALA A 171 13.91 -12.46 -4.22
CA ALA A 171 14.87 -11.41 -3.85
C ALA A 171 14.59 -10.07 -4.51
N ASN A 172 14.30 -10.08 -5.81
CA ASN A 172 14.06 -8.85 -6.57
C ASN A 172 12.81 -8.13 -6.06
N ALA A 173 11.67 -8.82 -5.96
CA ALA A 173 10.44 -8.20 -5.47
C ALA A 173 10.59 -7.71 -4.02
N PHE A 174 11.28 -8.48 -3.17
CA PHE A 174 11.55 -8.05 -1.79
C PHE A 174 12.40 -6.77 -1.75
N ASN A 175 13.50 -6.74 -2.49
CA ASN A 175 14.39 -5.58 -2.53
C ASN A 175 13.70 -4.35 -3.13
N ASP A 176 12.97 -4.52 -4.24
CA ASP A 176 12.26 -3.45 -4.91
C ASP A 176 11.23 -2.81 -3.96
N LEU A 177 10.45 -3.62 -3.25
CA LEU A 177 9.45 -3.10 -2.30
C LEU A 177 10.08 -2.48 -1.05
N LEU A 178 11.25 -2.94 -0.60
CA LEU A 178 11.89 -2.45 0.62
C LEU A 178 12.75 -1.19 0.41
N PHE A 179 13.42 -1.09 -0.74
CA PHE A 179 14.37 -0.01 -1.03
C PHE A 179 13.88 1.03 -2.04
N GLY A 180 12.73 0.80 -2.67
CA GLY A 180 12.06 1.77 -3.54
C GLY A 180 11.67 1.14 -4.86
N ALA A 181 10.36 1.01 -5.08
CA ALA A 181 9.80 0.28 -6.20
C ALA A 181 9.49 1.18 -7.40
N ASP A 182 9.63 0.62 -8.61
CA ASP A 182 9.02 1.16 -9.83
C ASP A 182 7.48 1.16 -9.68
N PRO A 183 6.77 2.25 -10.03
CA PRO A 183 5.31 2.30 -10.01
C PRO A 183 4.62 1.14 -10.75
N ALA A 184 5.23 0.62 -11.82
CA ALA A 184 4.69 -0.50 -12.59
C ALA A 184 4.69 -1.81 -11.79
N GLN A 185 5.65 -2.00 -10.89
CA GLN A 185 5.78 -3.20 -10.06
C GLN A 185 4.91 -3.14 -8.80
N THR A 186 4.48 -1.93 -8.42
CA THR A 186 3.66 -1.68 -7.21
C THR A 186 2.15 -1.59 -7.53
N SER A 187 1.73 -1.91 -8.76
CA SER A 187 0.31 -1.98 -9.07
C SER A 187 -0.38 -3.05 -8.23
N ILE A 188 -1.64 -2.83 -7.83
CA ILE A 188 -2.38 -3.81 -7.04
C ILE A 188 -2.49 -5.16 -7.78
N ALA A 189 -2.67 -5.13 -9.11
CA ALA A 189 -2.75 -6.35 -9.91
C ALA A 189 -1.42 -7.12 -9.92
N SER A 190 -0.28 -6.44 -10.09
CA SER A 190 1.04 -7.08 -10.04
C SER A 190 1.34 -7.64 -8.66
N LEU A 191 1.05 -6.90 -7.59
CA LEU A 191 1.27 -7.37 -6.22
C LEU A 191 0.43 -8.61 -5.89
N ASN A 192 -0.81 -8.69 -6.37
CA ASN A 192 -1.66 -9.89 -6.23
C ASN A 192 -1.07 -11.09 -6.96
N ALA A 193 -0.60 -10.90 -8.20
CA ALA A 193 0.07 -11.96 -8.95
C ALA A 193 1.33 -12.44 -8.21
N THR A 194 2.21 -11.53 -7.80
CA THR A 194 3.42 -11.87 -7.04
C THR A 194 3.11 -12.58 -5.72
N TYR A 195 2.10 -12.12 -4.98
CA TYR A 195 1.68 -12.78 -3.75
C TYR A 195 1.23 -14.23 -4.00
N SER A 196 0.42 -14.46 -5.05
CA SER A 196 -0.02 -15.81 -5.41
C SER A 196 1.15 -16.72 -5.84
N GLU A 197 2.12 -16.18 -6.58
CA GLU A 197 3.35 -16.91 -6.95
C GLU A 197 4.15 -17.30 -5.70
N PHE A 198 4.24 -16.41 -4.71
CA PHE A 198 4.99 -16.68 -3.48
C PHE A 198 4.30 -17.72 -2.60
N LEU A 199 2.96 -17.74 -2.54
CA LEU A 199 2.23 -18.79 -1.84
C LEU A 199 2.48 -20.17 -2.46
N ALA A 200 2.43 -20.26 -3.80
CA ALA A 200 2.72 -21.51 -4.50
C ALA A 200 4.17 -21.99 -4.28
N LEU A 201 5.13 -21.05 -4.31
CA LEU A 201 6.53 -21.35 -4.03
C LEU A 201 6.73 -21.81 -2.57
N ASP A 202 6.16 -21.11 -1.60
CA ASP A 202 6.23 -21.46 -0.18
C ASP A 202 5.69 -22.87 0.10
N GLU A 203 4.57 -23.24 -0.53
CA GLU A 203 4.01 -24.60 -0.46
C GLU A 203 4.97 -25.63 -1.03
N SER A 204 5.52 -25.39 -2.22
CA SER A 204 6.48 -26.30 -2.88
C SER A 204 7.75 -26.51 -2.05
N LEU A 205 8.31 -25.43 -1.49
CA LEU A 205 9.52 -25.48 -0.66
C LEU A 205 9.26 -26.14 0.70
N SER A 206 8.05 -25.96 1.24
CA SER A 206 7.64 -26.60 2.50
C SER A 206 7.53 -28.13 2.37
N ALA A 207 7.13 -28.61 1.19
CA ALA A 207 7.05 -30.04 0.87
C ALA A 207 8.42 -30.71 0.71
N LEU A 208 9.51 -29.96 0.56
CA LEU A 208 10.86 -30.51 0.44
C LEU A 208 11.27 -31.24 1.73
N THR A 209 11.95 -32.38 1.59
CA THR A 209 12.55 -33.08 2.72
C THR A 209 13.71 -32.25 3.28
N PRO A 210 13.81 -32.06 4.61
CA PRO A 210 14.95 -31.36 5.22
C PRO A 210 16.27 -32.04 4.84
N ARG A 211 17.26 -31.27 4.36
CA ARG A 211 18.61 -31.79 4.13
C ARG A 211 19.38 -31.70 5.45
N HIS A 212 19.67 -32.82 6.09
CA HIS A 212 20.60 -32.81 7.22
C HIS A 212 21.99 -32.44 6.69
N ARG A 213 22.46 -31.23 7.02
CA ARG A 213 23.84 -30.85 6.77
C ARG A 213 24.71 -31.69 7.69
N SER A 214 25.39 -32.70 7.15
CA SER A 214 26.41 -33.46 7.87
C SER A 214 27.42 -32.47 8.43
N ALA A 215 27.44 -32.29 9.74
CA ALA A 215 28.43 -31.44 10.39
C ALA A 215 29.82 -31.98 10.03
N VAL A 216 30.58 -31.22 9.25
CA VAL A 216 32.00 -31.50 9.03
C VAL A 216 32.68 -31.22 10.38
N ALA A 217 32.92 -32.28 11.14
CA ALA A 217 33.78 -32.26 12.30
C ALA A 217 35.16 -31.76 11.85
N SER A 218 35.59 -30.64 12.42
CA SER A 218 36.97 -30.14 12.32
C SER A 218 37.89 -30.91 13.25
#